data_AF-A0A166NHG9-F1
#
_entry.id   AF-A0A166NHG9-F1
#
_cell.length_a   1.000
_cell.length_b   1.000
_cell.length_c   1.000
_cell.angle_alpha   90.00
_cell.angle_beta   90.00
_cell.angle_gamma   90.00
#
_symmetry.space_group_name_H-M   'P 1'
#
loop_
_entity.id
_entity.type
_entity.pdbx_description
1 polymer ?
#
loop_
_entity_poly.entity_id
_entity_poly.type
_entity_poly.pdbx_seq_one_letter_code
_entity_poly.pdbx_strand_id
1 'polypeptide(L)'
;MDYFGPHVFGYLIAILHTLGSIAAIHAVLTVRTAQGSIAWALSLLFIPYLTLIPYLVFGRSTFDGYIKARRQANEEMRKAISELNWRPWVEEALAARASSAYASLRAMPKLGRMPCLANNEVHLLIDGQATFDAIFDAISNARQAVLIQFFIIHDDRLGQRLHTLLTKKAAEGVAIYLLYDRIGSHSLPHSYVQPLRDAGIEVKAFATRSGWLNRFQVNFRNHRKIVVVDGIVGFVGGLNVGDEYMGEKPPLAPWRDTHVQVRGPVVACMQESFAEDWFWAARSLPPLILPEVYPDHGVLCQLLATGPADSYETCSLFFVEAIHAATERVWITTPYFIPDEAVFAALRLAVLRGVDVRILLPSRADHRIVYAASSLYAFEAVRAGVRLFRYQPGFMHQKVVLIDSEISAIGSANMDNRSFRLNFEVMLLTVDSPFAAEVEQMLNDDFAQAHEIAKEESRETHRLQQIGMRIARLISPIL
;
A
#
# COMPACT_ATOMS: atom_id res chain seq x y z
N MET A 1 6.17 -45.70 -35.21
CA MET A 1 6.26 -45.47 -33.75
C MET A 1 5.08 -44.61 -33.35
N ASP A 2 3.89 -45.21 -33.27
CA ASP A 2 2.69 -44.56 -32.73
C ASP A 2 2.75 -44.65 -31.20
N TYR A 3 3.48 -43.72 -30.58
CA TYR A 3 3.68 -43.73 -29.12
C TYR A 3 2.47 -43.23 -28.32
N PHE A 4 1.38 -42.81 -28.97
CA PHE A 4 0.19 -42.28 -28.29
C PHE A 4 -1.08 -42.95 -28.82
N GLY A 5 -1.44 -44.10 -28.26
CA GLY A 5 -2.75 -44.71 -28.48
C GLY A 5 -3.89 -43.79 -27.97
N PRO A 6 -5.12 -43.92 -28.49
CA PRO A 6 -6.26 -43.06 -28.15
C PRO A 6 -6.58 -43.03 -26.64
N HIS A 7 -6.17 -44.04 -25.89
CA HIS A 7 -6.30 -44.12 -24.44
C HIS A 7 -5.46 -43.08 -23.68
N VAL A 8 -4.31 -42.66 -24.22
CA VAL A 8 -3.45 -41.67 -23.54
C VAL A 8 -4.15 -40.32 -23.43
N PHE A 9 -4.88 -39.91 -24.46
CA PHE A 9 -5.66 -38.68 -24.45
C PHE A 9 -6.81 -38.76 -23.45
N GLY A 10 -7.49 -39.91 -23.36
CA GLY A 10 -8.52 -40.17 -22.36
C GLY A 10 -7.98 -40.09 -20.92
N TYR A 11 -6.82 -40.71 -20.65
CA TYR A 11 -6.18 -40.63 -19.33
C TYR A 11 -5.74 -39.21 -18.99
N LEU A 12 -5.21 -38.44 -19.95
CA LEU A 12 -4.83 -37.05 -19.73
C LEU A 12 -6.06 -36.18 -19.38
N ILE A 13 -7.16 -36.33 -20.10
CA ILE A 13 -8.42 -35.62 -19.81
C ILE A 13 -8.93 -36.00 -18.42
N ALA A 14 -8.93 -37.28 -18.08
CA ALA A 14 -9.38 -37.75 -16.77
C ALA A 14 -8.52 -37.15 -15.65
N ILE A 15 -7.19 -37.18 -15.78
CA ILE A 15 -6.25 -36.57 -14.82
C ILE A 15 -6.54 -35.08 -14.65
N LEU A 16 -6.69 -34.34 -15.75
CA LEU A 16 -6.97 -32.89 -15.67
C LEU A 16 -8.31 -32.59 -15.00
N HIS A 17 -9.36 -33.38 -15.24
CA HIS A 17 -10.65 -33.19 -14.57
C HIS A 17 -10.63 -33.63 -13.09
N THR A 18 -9.85 -34.66 -12.75
CA THR A 18 -9.63 -35.03 -11.35
C THR A 18 -8.88 -33.92 -10.61
N LEU A 19 -7.78 -33.42 -11.19
CA LEU A 19 -7.03 -32.28 -10.63
C LEU A 19 -7.91 -31.02 -10.56
N GLY A 20 -8.71 -30.75 -11.58
CA GLY A 20 -9.69 -29.67 -11.62
C GLY A 20 -10.72 -29.77 -10.50
N SER A 21 -11.30 -30.95 -10.28
CA SER A 21 -12.25 -31.21 -9.19
C SER A 21 -11.62 -30.99 -7.80
N ILE A 22 -10.40 -31.50 -7.59
CA ILE A 22 -9.65 -31.29 -6.34
C ILE A 22 -9.39 -29.79 -6.14
N ALA A 23 -8.94 -29.10 -7.19
CA ALA A 23 -8.69 -27.66 -7.17
C ALA A 23 -9.97 -26.85 -6.91
N ALA A 24 -11.11 -27.28 -7.45
CA ALA A 24 -12.42 -26.66 -7.25
C ALA A 24 -12.88 -26.78 -5.79
N ILE A 25 -12.74 -27.96 -5.18
CA ILE A 25 -13.00 -28.16 -3.75
C ILE A 25 -12.10 -27.25 -2.92
N HIS A 26 -10.79 -27.21 -3.23
CA HIS A 26 -9.87 -26.29 -2.59
C HIS A 26 -10.31 -24.83 -2.76
N ALA A 27 -10.84 -24.44 -3.93
CA ALA A 27 -11.27 -23.07 -4.20
C ALA A 27 -12.44 -22.68 -3.32
N VAL A 28 -13.43 -23.56 -3.20
CA VAL A 28 -14.60 -23.37 -2.31
C VAL A 28 -14.17 -23.20 -0.85
N LEU A 29 -13.14 -23.92 -0.42
CA LEU A 29 -12.66 -23.89 0.98
C LEU A 29 -11.74 -22.71 1.30
N THR A 30 -11.06 -22.13 0.31
CA THR A 30 -9.95 -21.19 0.55
C THR A 30 -10.13 -19.82 -0.08
N VAL A 31 -10.93 -19.66 -1.14
CA VAL A 31 -11.15 -18.35 -1.77
C VAL A 31 -12.05 -17.51 -0.87
N ARG A 32 -11.64 -16.25 -0.61
CA ARG A 32 -12.27 -15.38 0.40
C ARG A 32 -13.71 -14.98 0.08
N THR A 33 -14.02 -14.80 -1.20
CA THR A 33 -15.33 -14.30 -1.64
C THR A 33 -16.17 -15.41 -2.26
N ALA A 34 -17.46 -15.48 -1.93
CA ALA A 34 -18.38 -16.47 -2.53
C ALA A 34 -18.39 -16.42 -4.08
N GLN A 35 -18.40 -15.21 -4.66
CA GLN A 35 -18.37 -15.03 -6.12
C GLN A 35 -17.09 -15.59 -6.74
N GLY A 36 -15.92 -15.28 -6.17
CA GLY A 36 -14.64 -15.84 -6.60
C GLY A 36 -14.55 -17.36 -6.45
N SER A 37 -15.10 -17.91 -5.35
CA SER A 37 -15.17 -19.35 -5.12
C SER A 37 -16.01 -20.04 -6.18
N ILE A 38 -17.18 -19.48 -6.52
CA ILE A 38 -18.06 -20.00 -7.58
C ILE A 38 -17.35 -19.93 -8.93
N ALA A 39 -16.74 -18.78 -9.27
CA ALA A 39 -16.05 -18.60 -10.54
C ALA A 39 -14.93 -19.63 -10.72
N TRP A 40 -14.04 -19.77 -9.73
CA TRP A 40 -12.97 -20.77 -9.78
C TRP A 40 -13.50 -22.20 -9.81
N ALA A 41 -14.47 -22.54 -8.97
CA ALA A 41 -15.00 -23.90 -8.90
C ALA A 41 -15.64 -24.33 -10.22
N LEU A 42 -16.51 -23.49 -10.82
CA LEU A 42 -17.15 -23.81 -12.09
C LEU A 42 -16.12 -23.90 -13.23
N SER A 43 -15.20 -22.94 -13.34
CA SER A 43 -14.18 -22.97 -14.38
C SER A 43 -13.23 -24.18 -14.26
N LEU A 44 -12.87 -24.58 -13.04
CA LEU A 44 -12.03 -25.76 -12.79
C LEU A 44 -12.77 -27.09 -13.05
N LEU A 45 -14.09 -27.14 -12.84
CA LEU A 45 -14.90 -28.32 -13.12
C LEU A 45 -15.15 -28.50 -14.63
N PHE A 46 -15.52 -27.43 -15.33
CA PHE A 46 -15.94 -27.50 -16.74
C PHE A 46 -14.81 -27.30 -17.74
N ILE A 47 -13.78 -26.51 -17.38
CA ILE A 47 -12.69 -26.13 -18.29
C ILE A 47 -11.33 -26.23 -17.56
N PRO A 48 -10.98 -27.39 -16.96
CA PRO A 48 -9.76 -27.53 -16.15
C PRO A 48 -8.47 -27.27 -16.95
N TYR A 49 -8.46 -27.61 -18.23
CA TYR A 49 -7.28 -27.47 -19.11
C TYR A 49 -6.86 -26.01 -19.34
N LEU A 50 -7.79 -25.05 -19.23
CA LEU A 50 -7.46 -23.61 -19.25
C LEU A 50 -7.37 -23.00 -17.86
N THR A 51 -8.04 -23.60 -16.87
CA THR A 51 -8.24 -22.96 -15.55
C THR A 51 -7.22 -23.41 -14.51
N LEU A 52 -6.70 -24.64 -14.58
CA LEU A 52 -5.76 -25.19 -13.59
C LEU A 52 -4.51 -24.32 -13.43
N ILE A 53 -3.87 -23.92 -14.53
CA ILE A 53 -2.64 -23.12 -14.47
C ILE A 53 -2.92 -21.73 -13.85
N PRO A 54 -3.89 -20.94 -14.35
CA PRO A 54 -4.28 -19.70 -13.70
C PRO A 54 -4.65 -19.89 -12.23
N TYR A 55 -5.37 -20.94 -11.86
CA TYR A 55 -5.75 -21.18 -10.47
C TYR A 55 -4.55 -21.44 -9.56
N LEU A 56 -3.55 -22.19 -10.03
CA LEU A 56 -2.32 -22.43 -9.27
C LEU A 56 -1.51 -21.13 -9.06
N VAL A 57 -1.64 -20.17 -9.98
CA VAL A 57 -0.98 -18.86 -9.91
C VAL A 57 -1.77 -17.87 -9.05
N PHE A 58 -3.08 -17.81 -9.23
CA PHE A 58 -3.95 -16.73 -8.73
C PHE A 58 -4.97 -17.15 -7.66
N GLY A 59 -5.29 -18.43 -7.54
CA GLY A 59 -6.42 -18.94 -6.76
C GLY A 59 -6.17 -19.07 -5.25
N ARG A 60 -4.92 -19.06 -4.80
CA ARG A 60 -4.60 -19.09 -3.37
C ARG A 60 -4.72 -17.70 -2.75
N SER A 61 -5.55 -17.58 -1.71
CA SER A 61 -5.82 -16.33 -1.00
C SER A 61 -5.02 -16.16 0.30
N THR A 62 -4.38 -17.22 0.80
CA THR A 62 -3.64 -17.21 2.07
C THR A 62 -2.13 -17.29 1.85
N PHE A 63 -1.41 -16.47 2.62
CA PHE A 63 0.04 -16.36 2.57
C PHE A 63 0.66 -17.04 3.81
N ASP A 64 0.34 -18.34 3.99
CA ASP A 64 0.64 -19.10 5.21
C ASP A 64 2.13 -19.08 5.60
N GLY A 65 3.02 -19.12 4.60
CA GLY A 65 4.45 -19.01 4.82
C GLY A 65 4.86 -17.68 5.46
N TYR A 66 4.25 -16.58 5.02
CA TYR A 66 4.49 -15.26 5.61
C TYR A 66 3.80 -15.12 6.95
N ILE A 67 2.61 -15.67 7.15
CA ILE A 67 1.98 -15.69 8.47
C ILE A 67 2.91 -16.36 9.49
N LYS A 68 3.53 -17.49 9.12
CA LYS A 68 4.55 -18.15 9.96
C LYS A 68 5.79 -17.27 10.17
N ALA A 69 6.31 -16.65 9.11
CA ALA A 69 7.46 -15.76 9.20
C ALA A 69 7.20 -14.54 10.08
N ARG A 70 6.01 -13.92 9.97
CA ARG A 70 5.55 -12.80 10.79
C ARG A 70 5.44 -13.22 12.25
N ARG A 71 4.90 -14.41 12.55
CA ARG A 71 4.88 -14.92 13.93
C ARG A 71 6.29 -15.06 14.51
N GLN A 72 7.22 -15.62 13.73
CA GLN A 72 8.63 -15.73 14.12
C GLN A 72 9.28 -14.36 14.30
N ALA A 73 9.09 -13.45 13.36
CA ALA A 73 9.56 -12.06 13.45
C ALA A 73 9.05 -11.41 14.73
N ASN A 74 7.75 -11.55 15.04
CA ASN A 74 7.14 -10.98 16.25
C ASN A 74 7.69 -11.62 17.53
N GLU A 75 8.00 -12.92 17.52
CA GLU A 75 8.67 -13.59 18.64
C GLU A 75 10.10 -13.10 18.84
N GLU A 76 10.87 -12.96 17.76
CA GLU A 76 12.23 -12.42 17.82
C GLU A 76 12.25 -10.95 18.21
N MET A 77 11.34 -10.15 17.66
CA MET A 77 11.16 -8.75 18.01
C MET A 77 10.79 -8.61 19.48
N ARG A 78 9.86 -9.43 20.00
CA ARG A 78 9.54 -9.42 21.44
C ARG A 78 10.77 -9.71 22.31
N LYS A 79 11.67 -10.59 21.87
CA LYS A 79 12.93 -10.84 22.58
C LYS A 79 13.86 -9.64 22.48
N ALA A 80 14.10 -9.11 21.27
CA ALA A 80 14.95 -7.95 21.05
C ALA A 80 14.45 -6.70 21.79
N ILE A 81 13.12 -6.49 21.82
CA ILE A 81 12.46 -5.37 22.50
C ILE A 81 12.44 -5.56 24.01
N SER A 82 12.51 -6.79 24.54
CA SER A 82 12.53 -7.03 25.99
C SER A 82 13.74 -6.40 26.70
N GLU A 83 14.79 -6.09 25.94
CA GLU A 83 16.01 -5.43 26.41
C GLU A 83 15.97 -3.90 26.24
N LEU A 84 14.95 -3.36 25.56
CA LEU A 84 14.80 -1.92 25.30
C LEU A 84 13.90 -1.22 26.34
N ASN A 85 14.18 0.05 26.63
CA ASN A 85 13.37 0.85 27.55
C ASN A 85 12.06 1.30 26.89
N TRP A 86 11.00 0.52 27.08
CA TRP A 86 9.69 0.75 26.47
C TRP A 86 8.79 1.76 27.21
N ARG A 87 9.21 2.25 28.39
CA ARG A 87 8.37 3.12 29.24
C ARG A 87 7.84 4.36 28.52
N PRO A 88 8.67 5.11 27.75
CA PRO A 88 8.17 6.26 27.01
C PRO A 88 7.09 5.86 26.00
N TRP A 89 7.28 4.76 25.25
CA TRP A 89 6.33 4.31 24.24
C TRP A 89 4.94 3.94 24.82
N VAL A 90 4.90 3.34 26.01
CA VAL A 90 3.61 3.00 26.66
C VAL A 90 2.96 4.22 27.30
N GLU A 91 3.72 5.14 27.86
CA GLU A 91 3.19 6.42 28.37
C GLU A 91 2.52 7.22 27.25
N GLU A 92 3.15 7.28 26.08
CA GLU A 92 2.60 7.94 24.89
C GLU A 92 1.33 7.24 24.37
N ALA A 93 1.31 5.91 24.38
CA ALA A 93 0.12 5.14 24.00
C ALA A 93 -1.05 5.34 24.97
N LEU A 94 -0.76 5.56 26.26
CA LEU A 94 -1.76 5.87 27.28
C LEU A 94 -2.28 7.31 27.13
N ALA A 95 -1.40 8.27 26.85
CA ALA A 95 -1.77 9.67 26.60
C ALA A 95 -2.68 9.79 25.37
N ALA A 96 -2.33 9.13 24.26
CA ALA A 96 -3.14 9.13 23.04
C ALA A 96 -4.57 8.60 23.27
N ARG A 97 -4.71 7.57 24.12
CA ARG A 97 -6.01 6.97 24.47
C ARG A 97 -6.94 7.91 25.23
N ALA A 98 -6.41 8.94 25.88
CA ALA A 98 -7.20 9.92 26.61
C ALA A 98 -7.77 11.03 25.70
N SER A 99 -7.31 11.15 24.46
CA SER A 99 -7.77 12.18 23.52
C SER A 99 -9.18 11.91 22.98
N SER A 100 -10.04 12.94 23.00
CA SER A 100 -11.39 12.89 22.44
C SER A 100 -11.38 12.76 20.92
N ALA A 101 -10.40 13.35 20.23
CA ALA A 101 -10.29 13.29 18.77
C ALA A 101 -9.96 11.86 18.29
N TYR A 102 -9.31 11.05 19.12
CA TYR A 102 -9.09 9.63 18.87
C TYR A 102 -10.34 8.76 19.11
N ALA A 103 -11.36 9.29 19.79
CA ALA A 103 -12.56 8.53 20.12
C ALA A 103 -13.40 8.12 18.89
N SER A 104 -13.23 8.82 17.76
CA SER A 104 -13.89 8.51 16.48
C SER A 104 -13.22 7.36 15.71
N LEU A 105 -11.97 7.00 16.06
CA LEU A 105 -11.16 5.98 15.37
C LEU A 105 -10.78 4.78 16.27
N ARG A 106 -11.71 4.36 17.14
CA ARG A 106 -11.43 3.34 18.17
C ARG A 106 -11.13 1.94 17.64
N ALA A 107 -11.49 1.61 16.40
CA ALA A 107 -11.18 0.33 15.79
C ALA A 107 -9.79 0.33 15.11
N MET A 108 -9.28 1.50 14.67
CA MET A 108 -7.95 1.65 14.06
C MET A 108 -6.81 0.94 14.80
N PRO A 109 -6.60 1.11 16.13
CA PRO A 109 -5.47 0.45 16.81
C PRO A 109 -5.63 -1.06 16.87
N LYS A 110 -6.87 -1.56 16.90
CA LYS A 110 -7.14 -3.02 16.85
C LYS A 110 -6.95 -3.57 15.44
N LEU A 111 -7.30 -2.78 14.41
CA LEU A 111 -7.10 -3.12 13.00
C LEU A 111 -5.61 -3.17 12.65
N GLY A 112 -4.86 -2.10 12.97
CA GLY A 112 -3.44 -1.97 12.67
C GLY A 112 -2.52 -2.78 13.57
N ARG A 113 -3.01 -3.23 14.73
CA ARG A 113 -2.22 -3.90 15.78
C ARG A 113 -1.05 -3.05 16.31
N MET A 114 -1.08 -1.75 16.06
CA MET A 114 -0.13 -0.75 16.51
C MET A 114 -0.89 0.34 17.27
N PRO A 115 -0.34 0.86 18.37
CA PRO A 115 -0.99 1.92 19.13
C PRO A 115 -0.94 3.25 18.36
N CYS A 116 -1.87 4.15 18.71
CA CYS A 116 -1.66 5.57 18.49
C CYS A 116 -0.70 6.10 19.56
N LEU A 117 0.18 7.01 19.19
CA LEU A 117 1.23 7.55 20.04
C LEU A 117 1.18 9.08 19.99
N ALA A 118 1.39 9.72 21.13
CA ALA A 118 1.49 11.17 21.21
C ALA A 118 2.93 11.65 20.96
N ASN A 119 3.11 12.98 21.00
CA ASN A 119 4.40 13.66 20.93
C ASN A 119 5.22 13.39 19.68
N ASN A 120 4.55 13.41 18.52
CA ASN A 120 5.20 13.32 17.21
C ASN A 120 5.27 14.70 16.55
N GLU A 121 6.29 14.91 15.74
CA GLU A 121 6.43 16.06 14.86
C GLU A 121 6.25 15.57 13.42
N VAL A 122 5.34 16.20 12.69
CA VAL A 122 4.99 15.81 11.31
C VAL A 122 5.23 16.98 10.36
N HIS A 123 5.72 16.68 9.17
CA HIS A 123 5.96 17.66 8.12
C HIS A 123 5.43 17.11 6.79
N LEU A 124 4.59 17.90 6.13
CA LEU A 124 4.01 17.55 4.84
C LEU A 124 5.05 17.76 3.72
N LEU A 125 5.27 16.74 2.90
CA LEU A 125 6.19 16.78 1.77
C LEU A 125 5.40 16.64 0.46
N ILE A 126 5.38 17.72 -0.31
CA ILE A 126 4.63 17.84 -1.55
C ILE A 126 5.56 17.56 -2.73
N ASP A 127 5.22 16.55 -3.53
CA ASP A 127 5.95 16.12 -4.73
C ASP A 127 7.38 15.63 -4.48
N GLY A 128 8.06 15.22 -5.57
CA GLY A 128 9.34 14.53 -5.52
C GLY A 128 10.48 15.37 -4.96
N GLN A 129 10.57 16.67 -5.33
CA GLN A 129 11.69 17.50 -4.93
C GLN A 129 11.77 17.65 -3.40
N ALA A 130 10.68 18.12 -2.76
CA ALA A 130 10.63 18.25 -1.31
C ALA A 130 10.86 16.90 -0.59
N THR A 131 10.30 15.83 -1.15
CA THR A 131 10.41 14.49 -0.56
C THR A 131 11.84 13.96 -0.59
N PHE A 132 12.47 13.94 -1.77
CA PHE A 132 13.79 13.34 -1.93
C PHE A 132 14.92 14.22 -1.41
N ASP A 133 14.75 15.54 -1.38
CA ASP A 133 15.68 16.42 -0.67
C ASP A 133 15.68 16.11 0.83
N ALA A 134 14.50 16.03 1.46
CA ALA A 134 14.39 15.70 2.88
C ALA A 134 14.94 14.29 3.21
N ILE A 135 14.63 13.29 2.38
CA ILE A 135 15.16 11.92 2.53
C ILE A 135 16.69 11.91 2.39
N PHE A 136 17.24 12.56 1.37
CA PHE A 136 18.69 12.58 1.15
C PHE A 136 19.43 13.37 2.21
N ASP A 137 18.86 14.48 2.70
CA ASP A 137 19.40 15.24 3.80
C ASP A 137 19.44 14.40 5.09
N ALA A 138 18.37 13.68 5.41
CA ALA A 138 18.35 12.76 6.54
C ALA A 138 19.41 11.65 6.41
N ILE A 139 19.48 10.96 5.27
CA ILE A 139 20.46 9.90 5.03
C ILE A 139 21.90 10.43 5.08
N SER A 140 22.16 11.63 4.55
CA SER A 140 23.48 12.24 4.58
C SER A 140 23.98 12.46 6.02
N ASN A 141 23.05 12.79 6.92
CA ASN A 141 23.31 13.01 8.34
C ASN A 141 23.30 11.74 9.19
N ALA A 142 22.94 10.58 8.63
CA ALA A 142 22.87 9.32 9.34
C ALA A 142 24.20 8.97 10.04
N ARG A 143 24.11 8.33 11.21
CA ARG A 143 25.25 7.95 12.05
C ARG A 143 25.27 6.48 12.44
N GLN A 144 24.12 5.82 12.52
CA GLN A 144 23.99 4.46 13.03
C GLN A 144 23.42 3.53 11.96
N ALA A 145 22.19 3.77 11.52
CA ALA A 145 21.52 2.88 10.59
C ALA A 145 20.48 3.59 9.70
N VAL A 146 20.30 3.05 8.50
CA VAL A 146 19.29 3.52 7.54
C VAL A 146 18.49 2.32 7.04
N LEU A 147 17.18 2.33 7.28
CA LEU A 147 16.22 1.33 6.80
C LEU A 147 15.46 1.92 5.62
N ILE A 148 15.51 1.31 4.45
CA ILE A 148 14.86 1.82 3.23
C ILE A 148 14.02 0.73 2.60
N GLN A 149 12.77 1.07 2.34
CA GLN A 149 11.80 0.20 1.69
C GLN A 149 11.05 0.98 0.62
N PHE A 150 11.07 0.47 -0.61
CA PHE A 150 10.29 1.03 -1.74
C PHE A 150 9.69 -0.10 -2.59
N PHE A 151 8.56 0.18 -3.24
CA PHE A 151 7.97 -0.76 -4.20
C PHE A 151 8.76 -0.78 -5.51
N ILE A 152 9.07 0.41 -6.04
CA ILE A 152 9.86 0.59 -7.27
C ILE A 152 11.15 1.34 -6.93
N ILE A 153 12.26 0.80 -7.45
CA ILE A 153 13.52 1.51 -7.61
C ILE A 153 13.91 1.39 -9.08
N HIS A 154 14.15 2.52 -9.72
CA HIS A 154 14.69 2.61 -11.07
C HIS A 154 16.19 2.91 -11.06
N ASP A 155 16.89 2.40 -12.06
CA ASP A 155 18.28 2.76 -12.37
C ASP A 155 18.27 3.98 -13.30
N ASP A 156 17.78 5.10 -12.77
CA ASP A 156 17.69 6.39 -13.44
C ASP A 156 18.37 7.49 -12.59
N ARG A 157 18.19 8.77 -12.90
CA ARG A 157 18.98 9.84 -12.27
C ARG A 157 18.76 9.88 -10.76
N LEU A 158 17.51 9.79 -10.31
CA LEU A 158 17.16 9.74 -8.89
C LEU A 158 17.69 8.46 -8.23
N GLY A 159 17.53 7.31 -8.89
CA GLY A 159 18.09 6.04 -8.41
C GLY A 159 19.60 6.09 -8.22
N GLN A 160 20.34 6.64 -9.18
CA GLN A 160 21.79 6.77 -9.10
C GLN A 160 22.26 7.75 -8.00
N ARG A 161 21.48 8.81 -7.73
CA ARG A 161 21.71 9.68 -6.57
C ARG A 161 21.57 8.91 -5.26
N LEU A 162 20.49 8.13 -5.12
CA LEU A 162 20.28 7.27 -3.95
C LEU A 162 21.43 6.27 -3.82
N HIS A 163 21.77 5.54 -4.90
CA HIS A 163 22.87 4.58 -4.92
C HIS A 163 24.17 5.21 -4.40
N THR A 164 24.58 6.34 -4.97
CA THR A 164 25.80 7.05 -4.60
C THR A 164 25.81 7.44 -3.13
N LEU A 165 24.69 7.99 -2.64
CA LEU A 165 24.57 8.40 -1.25
C LEU A 165 24.66 7.21 -0.29
N LEU A 166 23.98 6.10 -0.58
CA LEU A 166 24.04 4.90 0.24
C LEU A 166 25.44 4.30 0.26
N THR A 167 26.11 4.18 -0.89
CA THR A 167 27.50 3.70 -0.96
C THR A 167 28.44 4.56 -0.12
N LYS A 168 28.28 5.90 -0.19
CA LYS A 168 29.07 6.83 0.62
C LYS A 168 28.83 6.59 2.12
N LYS A 169 27.57 6.51 2.55
CA LYS A 169 27.22 6.32 3.97
C LYS A 169 27.65 4.96 4.51
N ALA A 170 27.59 3.91 3.70
CA ALA A 170 28.11 2.59 4.06
C ALA A 170 29.63 2.63 4.28
N ALA A 171 30.38 3.35 3.42
CA ALA A 171 31.82 3.55 3.60
C ALA A 171 32.17 4.37 4.86
N GLU A 172 31.26 5.21 5.33
CA GLU A 172 31.36 5.93 6.61
C GLU A 172 30.97 5.06 7.83
N GLY A 173 30.62 3.79 7.62
CA GLY A 173 30.29 2.82 8.68
C GLY A 173 28.82 2.78 9.10
N VAL A 174 27.92 3.48 8.39
CA VAL A 174 26.48 3.42 8.67
C VAL A 174 25.91 2.09 8.17
N ALA A 175 25.13 1.39 9.01
CA ALA A 175 24.48 0.14 8.62
C ALA A 175 23.25 0.40 7.74
N ILE A 176 23.23 -0.08 6.50
CA ILE A 176 22.16 0.21 5.55
C ILE A 176 21.42 -1.07 5.15
N TYR A 177 20.09 -1.02 5.26
CA TYR A 177 19.17 -2.12 4.95
C TYR A 177 18.20 -1.65 3.86
N LEU A 178 18.38 -2.17 2.64
CA LEU A 178 17.59 -1.82 1.47
C LEU A 178 16.68 -2.98 1.08
N LEU A 179 15.37 -2.78 1.19
CA LEU A 179 14.32 -3.70 0.78
C LEU A 179 13.57 -3.12 -0.42
N TYR A 180 13.40 -3.93 -1.47
CA TYR A 180 12.61 -3.53 -2.64
C TYR A 180 11.70 -4.64 -3.13
N ASP A 181 10.55 -4.32 -3.71
CA ASP A 181 9.70 -5.36 -4.32
C ASP A 181 10.30 -5.91 -5.61
N ARG A 182 10.48 -7.22 -5.68
CA ARG A 182 11.10 -7.88 -6.85
C ARG A 182 10.35 -7.65 -8.16
N ILE A 183 9.01 -7.52 -8.12
CA ILE A 183 8.18 -7.38 -9.32
C ILE A 183 7.96 -5.91 -9.65
N GLY A 184 7.72 -5.07 -8.65
CA GLY A 184 7.71 -3.61 -8.84
C GLY A 184 9.01 -3.15 -9.50
N SER A 185 10.14 -3.60 -8.97
CA SER A 185 11.48 -3.27 -9.49
C SER A 185 12.03 -4.31 -10.49
N HIS A 186 11.18 -4.93 -11.31
CA HIS A 186 11.62 -5.97 -12.26
C HIS A 186 12.65 -5.48 -13.30
N SER A 187 12.67 -4.17 -13.58
CA SER A 187 13.63 -3.54 -14.49
C SER A 187 14.95 -3.14 -13.81
N LEU A 188 15.08 -3.31 -12.49
CA LEU A 188 16.31 -2.94 -11.76
C LEU A 188 17.41 -3.97 -12.06
N PRO A 189 18.52 -3.56 -12.70
CA PRO A 189 19.52 -4.51 -13.18
C PRO A 189 20.43 -5.00 -12.05
N HIS A 190 21.03 -6.17 -12.26
CA HIS A 190 22.04 -6.71 -11.34
C HIS A 190 23.24 -5.75 -11.17
N SER A 191 23.58 -4.99 -12.21
CA SER A 191 24.64 -3.98 -12.20
C SER A 191 24.37 -2.81 -11.25
N TYR A 192 23.11 -2.54 -10.89
CA TYR A 192 22.77 -1.55 -9.86
C TYR A 192 22.87 -2.16 -8.46
N VAL A 193 22.39 -3.39 -8.29
CA VAL A 193 22.25 -4.01 -6.96
C VAL A 193 23.57 -4.58 -6.44
N GLN A 194 24.40 -5.16 -7.29
CA GLN A 194 25.63 -5.82 -6.85
C GLN A 194 26.65 -4.84 -6.24
N PRO A 195 26.92 -3.66 -6.83
CA PRO A 195 27.84 -2.70 -6.23
C PRO A 195 27.40 -2.19 -4.85
N LEU A 196 26.09 -2.06 -4.59
CA LEU A 196 25.59 -1.75 -3.25
C LEU A 196 25.97 -2.84 -2.23
N ARG A 197 25.79 -4.11 -2.60
CA ARG A 197 26.19 -5.24 -1.74
C ARG A 197 27.69 -5.28 -1.52
N ASP A 198 28.47 -5.05 -2.57
CA ASP A 198 29.93 -5.02 -2.50
C ASP A 198 30.42 -3.88 -1.58
N ALA A 199 29.65 -2.80 -1.47
CA ALA A 199 29.87 -1.70 -0.53
C ALA A 199 29.43 -1.99 0.91
N GLY A 200 28.98 -3.21 1.22
CA GLY A 200 28.56 -3.63 2.56
C GLY A 200 27.10 -3.31 2.90
N ILE A 201 26.27 -2.91 1.92
CA ILE A 201 24.85 -2.64 2.13
C ILE A 201 24.07 -3.97 2.11
N GLU A 202 23.21 -4.17 3.09
CA GLU A 202 22.29 -5.30 3.11
C GLU A 202 21.14 -5.05 2.14
N VAL A 203 21.17 -5.70 0.97
CA VAL A 203 20.14 -5.52 -0.08
C VAL A 203 19.32 -6.79 -0.28
N LYS A 204 18.02 -6.73 0.02
CA LYS A 204 17.07 -7.84 -0.15
C LYS A 204 15.93 -7.46 -1.09
N ALA A 205 15.50 -8.42 -1.90
CA ALA A 205 14.33 -8.29 -2.74
C ALA A 205 13.14 -9.00 -2.07
N PHE A 206 12.08 -8.27 -1.75
CA PHE A 206 10.83 -8.85 -1.29
C PHE A 206 10.25 -9.73 -2.39
N ALA A 207 10.15 -11.03 -2.12
CA ALA A 207 9.63 -12.00 -3.06
C ALA A 207 8.73 -13.00 -2.34
N THR A 208 7.67 -13.41 -3.01
CA THR A 208 6.75 -14.45 -2.57
C THR A 208 7.31 -15.88 -2.75
N ARG A 209 8.51 -15.99 -3.31
CA ARG A 209 9.13 -17.26 -3.72
C ARG A 209 9.83 -17.95 -2.55
N SER A 210 9.09 -18.68 -1.74
CA SER A 210 9.65 -19.66 -0.79
C SER A 210 8.96 -21.02 -0.94
N GLY A 211 9.69 -22.00 -1.49
CA GLY A 211 9.25 -23.40 -1.64
C GLY A 211 8.80 -23.81 -3.06
N TRP A 212 8.89 -25.12 -3.38
CA TRP A 212 8.55 -25.69 -4.69
C TRP A 212 7.08 -25.49 -5.09
N LEU A 213 6.17 -25.48 -4.10
CA LEU A 213 4.72 -25.29 -4.28
C LEU A 213 4.29 -23.81 -4.39
N ASN A 214 5.12 -22.84 -3.96
CA ASN A 214 4.77 -21.41 -3.95
C ASN A 214 5.40 -20.63 -5.13
N ARG A 215 5.99 -21.32 -6.10
CA ARG A 215 6.69 -20.70 -7.25
C ARG A 215 5.76 -19.89 -8.16
N PHE A 216 4.45 -20.09 -8.06
CA PHE A 216 3.43 -19.46 -8.88
C PHE A 216 2.67 -18.32 -8.21
N GLN A 217 2.90 -18.03 -6.92
CA GLN A 217 2.20 -16.94 -6.22
C GLN A 217 2.81 -15.57 -6.57
N VAL A 218 2.34 -14.94 -7.64
CA VAL A 218 2.85 -13.63 -8.11
C VAL A 218 2.09 -12.45 -7.47
N ASN A 219 0.95 -12.71 -6.83
CA ASN A 219 -0.04 -11.66 -6.55
C ASN A 219 0.33 -10.68 -5.45
N PHE A 220 1.02 -11.12 -4.39
CA PHE A 220 1.29 -10.26 -3.23
C PHE A 220 2.49 -9.36 -3.46
N ARG A 221 2.31 -8.04 -3.31
CA ARG A 221 3.37 -7.05 -3.54
C ARG A 221 3.64 -6.25 -2.28
N ASN A 222 4.90 -5.96 -2.02
CA ASN A 222 5.24 -5.00 -0.99
C ASN A 222 5.10 -3.59 -1.54
N HIS A 223 3.99 -2.92 -1.24
CA HIS A 223 3.68 -1.59 -1.76
C HIS A 223 3.98 -0.47 -0.75
N ARG A 224 4.65 -0.79 0.37
CA ARG A 224 5.03 0.21 1.37
C ARG A 224 6.22 1.02 0.89
N LYS A 225 6.25 2.30 1.27
CA LYS A 225 7.41 3.17 1.12
C LYS A 225 7.75 3.74 2.49
N ILE A 226 8.84 3.24 3.07
CA ILE A 226 9.27 3.58 4.42
C ILE A 226 10.77 3.85 4.36
N VAL A 227 11.19 5.01 4.87
CA VAL A 227 12.59 5.28 5.16
C VAL A 227 12.70 5.64 6.63
N VAL A 228 13.60 5.00 7.37
CA VAL A 228 13.91 5.34 8.77
C VAL A 228 15.41 5.57 8.88
N VAL A 229 15.79 6.70 9.47
CA VAL A 229 17.19 7.06 9.72
C VAL A 229 17.42 7.17 11.23
N ASP A 230 18.38 6.37 11.71
CA ASP A 230 18.84 6.30 13.11
C ASP A 230 17.74 6.08 14.16
N GLY A 231 16.56 5.59 13.76
CA GLY A 231 15.40 5.47 14.64
C GLY A 231 14.80 6.81 15.08
N ILE A 232 15.25 7.93 14.50
CA ILE A 232 14.88 9.30 14.91
C ILE A 232 13.91 9.95 13.93
N VAL A 233 14.15 9.78 12.64
CA VAL A 233 13.33 10.37 11.56
C VAL A 233 12.83 9.29 10.62
N GLY A 234 11.54 9.36 10.30
CA GLY A 234 10.84 8.46 9.39
C GLY A 234 10.23 9.21 8.22
N PHE A 235 10.06 8.53 7.10
CA PHE A 235 9.36 9.01 5.91
C PHE A 235 8.38 7.95 5.41
N VAL A 236 7.17 8.38 5.05
CA VAL A 236 6.11 7.49 4.54
C VAL A 236 5.20 8.23 3.57
N GLY A 237 4.74 7.56 2.51
CA GLY A 237 3.81 8.13 1.53
C GLY A 237 3.73 7.35 0.22
N GLY A 238 3.39 8.03 -0.88
CA GLY A 238 3.10 7.42 -2.17
C GLY A 238 4.28 7.28 -3.16
N LEU A 239 5.31 8.11 -3.02
CA LEU A 239 6.44 8.22 -3.96
C LEU A 239 7.35 6.98 -3.98
N ASN A 240 7.78 6.58 -5.18
CA ASN A 240 8.85 5.59 -5.39
C ASN A 240 10.12 6.26 -5.91
N VAL A 241 11.21 5.50 -6.00
CA VAL A 241 12.49 5.99 -6.54
C VAL A 241 12.50 5.86 -8.06
N GLY A 242 12.14 6.95 -8.75
CA GLY A 242 12.22 7.08 -10.20
C GLY A 242 11.98 8.52 -10.67
N ASP A 243 12.56 8.89 -11.81
CA ASP A 243 12.54 10.26 -12.36
C ASP A 243 11.11 10.74 -12.72
N GLU A 244 10.12 9.84 -12.86
CA GLU A 244 8.71 10.22 -13.00
C GLU A 244 8.21 11.04 -11.80
N TYR A 245 8.66 10.71 -10.59
CA TYR A 245 8.31 11.41 -9.36
C TYR A 245 8.99 12.78 -9.26
N MET A 246 10.05 13.01 -10.04
CA MET A 246 10.69 14.31 -10.19
C MET A 246 10.02 15.17 -11.27
N GLY A 247 8.94 14.68 -11.89
CA GLY A 247 8.23 15.38 -12.96
C GLY A 247 8.92 15.32 -14.32
N GLU A 248 9.86 14.39 -14.52
CA GLU A 248 10.74 14.38 -15.71
C GLU A 248 10.29 13.39 -16.81
N LYS A 249 9.14 12.69 -16.66
CA LYS A 249 8.66 11.67 -17.62
C LYS A 249 7.26 11.96 -18.23
N PRO A 250 7.16 12.76 -19.32
CA PRO A 250 5.94 12.88 -20.12
C PRO A 250 5.51 11.53 -20.73
N PRO A 251 4.21 11.30 -21.01
CA PRO A 251 3.10 12.25 -20.94
C PRO A 251 2.41 12.29 -19.57
N LEU A 252 2.88 11.52 -18.57
CA LEU A 252 2.26 11.48 -17.24
C LEU A 252 2.77 12.58 -16.31
N ALA A 253 3.91 13.20 -16.64
CA ALA A 253 4.46 14.33 -15.91
C ALA A 253 3.57 15.60 -15.97
N PRO A 254 3.64 16.46 -14.93
CA PRO A 254 4.26 16.19 -13.63
C PRO A 254 3.45 15.17 -12.81
N TRP A 255 4.13 14.26 -12.11
CA TRP A 255 3.46 13.41 -11.12
C TRP A 255 3.15 14.24 -9.88
N ARG A 256 1.93 14.12 -9.39
CA ARG A 256 1.47 14.78 -8.16
C ARG A 256 1.33 13.72 -7.06
N ASP A 257 2.12 13.83 -6.01
CA ASP A 257 2.15 12.84 -4.92
C ASP A 257 2.55 13.49 -3.58
N THR A 258 2.38 12.76 -2.48
CA THR A 258 2.58 13.28 -1.12
C THR A 258 3.33 12.26 -0.25
N HIS A 259 4.24 12.79 0.57
CA HIS A 259 4.92 12.07 1.66
C HIS A 259 4.77 12.85 2.96
N VAL A 260 5.07 12.19 4.07
CA VAL A 260 5.20 12.80 5.40
C VAL A 260 6.57 12.46 5.94
N GLN A 261 7.28 13.47 6.43
CA GLN A 261 8.40 13.28 7.35
C GLN A 261 7.87 13.31 8.77
N VAL A 262 8.33 12.39 9.60
CA VAL A 262 7.90 12.27 10.99
C VAL A 262 9.09 12.05 11.92
N ARG A 263 9.04 12.67 13.09
CA ARG A 263 9.95 12.43 14.22
C ARG A 263 9.13 12.15 15.45
N GLY A 264 9.64 11.30 16.33
CA GLY A 264 8.94 10.95 17.58
C GLY A 264 8.62 9.45 17.69
N PRO A 265 7.82 9.08 18.69
CA PRO A 265 7.56 7.68 19.06
C PRO A 265 7.01 6.80 17.92
N VAL A 266 6.27 7.36 16.96
CA VAL A 266 5.69 6.58 15.84
C VAL A 266 6.75 5.98 14.91
N VAL A 267 7.98 6.51 14.91
CA VAL A 267 9.11 5.93 14.15
C VAL A 267 9.42 4.51 14.62
N ALA A 268 9.15 4.16 15.88
CA ALA A 268 9.26 2.78 16.37
C ALA A 268 8.30 1.83 15.65
N CYS A 269 7.06 2.25 15.40
CA CYS A 269 6.08 1.46 14.63
C CYS A 269 6.51 1.31 13.17
N MET A 270 7.18 2.33 12.60
CA MET A 270 7.72 2.26 11.24
C MET A 270 8.85 1.22 11.15
N GLN A 271 9.73 1.18 12.15
CA GLN A 271 10.77 0.15 12.27
C GLN A 271 10.16 -1.25 12.43
N GLU A 272 9.11 -1.40 13.23
CA GLU A 272 8.38 -2.67 13.37
C GLU A 272 7.80 -3.14 12.03
N SER A 273 7.12 -2.25 11.29
CA SER A 273 6.58 -2.59 9.96
C SER A 273 7.68 -3.00 8.99
N PHE A 274 8.82 -2.29 8.99
CA PHE A 274 9.97 -2.64 8.16
C PHE A 274 10.59 -3.97 8.58
N ALA A 275 10.75 -4.21 9.88
CA ALA A 275 11.37 -5.42 10.43
C ALA A 275 10.56 -6.68 10.11
N GLU A 276 9.22 -6.63 10.14
CA GLU A 276 8.36 -7.74 9.70
C GLU A 276 8.64 -8.11 8.23
N ASP A 277 8.68 -7.12 7.34
CA ASP A 277 8.92 -7.33 5.90
C ASP A 277 10.37 -7.75 5.61
N TRP A 278 11.32 -7.19 6.35
CA TRP A 278 12.73 -7.55 6.29
C TRP A 278 12.95 -8.99 6.74
N PHE A 279 12.38 -9.40 7.87
CA PHE A 279 12.50 -10.76 8.39
C PHE A 279 11.96 -11.80 7.40
N TRP A 280 10.87 -11.48 6.68
CA TRP A 280 10.38 -12.34 5.62
C TRP A 280 11.43 -12.63 4.55
N ALA A 281 12.19 -11.60 4.14
CA ALA A 281 13.17 -11.66 3.07
C ALA A 281 14.56 -12.14 3.54
N ALA A 282 14.99 -11.76 4.73
CA ALA A 282 16.33 -11.97 5.25
C ALA A 282 16.44 -13.10 6.29
N ARG A 283 15.34 -13.44 6.98
CA ARG A 283 15.31 -14.36 8.13
C ARG A 283 16.21 -13.93 9.29
N SER A 284 16.38 -12.63 9.43
CA SER A 284 17.03 -11.95 10.54
C SER A 284 16.32 -10.62 10.76
N LEU A 285 16.44 -10.05 11.97
CA LEU A 285 15.95 -8.71 12.25
C LEU A 285 16.99 -7.64 11.85
N PRO A 286 16.54 -6.48 11.38
CA PRO A 286 17.38 -5.30 11.30
C PRO A 286 17.64 -4.73 12.71
N PRO A 287 18.58 -3.78 12.89
CA PRO A 287 18.71 -3.04 14.13
C PRO A 287 17.42 -2.29 14.42
N LEU A 288 16.94 -2.39 15.67
CA LEU A 288 15.84 -1.60 16.20
C LEU A 288 16.44 -0.53 17.11
N ILE A 289 16.36 0.73 16.68
CA ILE A 289 16.96 1.86 17.41
C ILE A 289 15.83 2.68 18.01
N LEU A 290 15.81 2.79 19.34
CA LEU A 290 14.87 3.64 20.06
C LEU A 290 15.64 4.79 20.72
N PRO A 291 15.28 6.05 20.45
CA PRO A 291 15.79 7.18 21.22
C PRO A 291 15.52 7.02 22.71
N GLU A 292 16.44 7.46 23.56
CA GLU A 292 16.27 7.42 25.02
C GLU A 292 15.18 8.38 25.52
N VAL A 293 15.02 9.50 24.81
CA VAL A 293 14.08 10.57 25.14
C VAL A 293 13.36 10.98 23.86
N TYR A 294 12.04 11.07 23.95
CA TYR A 294 11.21 11.70 22.92
C TYR A 294 10.86 13.12 23.36
N PRO A 295 10.55 14.02 22.42
CA PRO A 295 9.87 15.27 22.75
C PRO A 295 8.64 15.00 23.62
N ASP A 296 8.28 15.95 24.48
CA ASP A 296 7.10 15.93 25.36
C ASP A 296 5.92 16.75 24.78
N HIS A 297 6.03 17.12 23.51
CA HIS A 297 5.08 17.91 22.76
C HIS A 297 4.94 17.35 21.35
N GLY A 298 3.81 17.63 20.71
CA GLY A 298 3.54 17.25 19.33
C GLY A 298 2.16 16.65 19.16
N VAL A 299 1.99 15.95 18.05
CA VAL A 299 0.71 15.46 17.56
C VAL A 299 0.53 13.97 17.83
N LEU A 300 -0.72 13.52 17.75
CA LEU A 300 -1.05 12.11 17.78
C LEU A 300 -0.83 11.50 16.41
N CYS A 301 -0.02 10.45 16.35
CA CYS A 301 0.19 9.67 15.13
C CYS A 301 -0.11 8.19 15.38
N GLN A 302 -0.70 7.55 14.37
CA GLN A 302 -0.85 6.11 14.32
C GLN A 302 -0.36 5.58 12.98
N LEU A 303 0.60 4.67 13.02
CA LEU A 303 0.97 3.89 11.85
C LEU A 303 -0.03 2.74 11.66
N LEU A 304 -0.57 2.62 10.45
CA LEU A 304 -1.43 1.53 10.05
C LEU A 304 -0.74 0.72 8.95
N ALA A 305 -0.12 -0.40 9.34
CA ALA A 305 0.46 -1.35 8.41
C ALA A 305 -0.53 -2.47 8.10
N THR A 306 -0.98 -2.59 6.85
CA THR A 306 -1.94 -3.61 6.42
C THR A 306 -1.28 -4.60 5.48
N GLY A 307 -1.83 -5.82 5.36
CA GLY A 307 -1.34 -6.76 4.37
C GLY A 307 -2.21 -7.99 4.16
N PRO A 308 -1.92 -8.79 3.12
CA PRO A 308 -2.69 -9.99 2.77
C PRO A 308 -2.68 -11.06 3.87
N ALA A 309 -1.72 -11.00 4.79
CA ALA A 309 -1.58 -11.91 5.92
C ALA A 309 -2.48 -11.56 7.13
N ASP A 310 -3.24 -10.47 7.05
CA ASP A 310 -4.16 -10.07 8.12
C ASP A 310 -5.40 -10.97 8.19
N SER A 311 -5.98 -11.07 9.38
CA SER A 311 -7.19 -11.86 9.63
C SER A 311 -8.46 -11.21 9.07
N TYR A 312 -8.42 -9.90 8.84
CA TYR A 312 -9.49 -9.10 8.26
C TYR A 312 -8.99 -8.42 6.98
N GLU A 313 -9.90 -7.87 6.18
CA GLU A 313 -9.56 -6.96 5.08
C GLU A 313 -9.19 -5.58 5.67
N THR A 314 -8.10 -5.52 6.44
CA THR A 314 -7.72 -4.38 7.30
C THR A 314 -7.69 -3.05 6.55
N CYS A 315 -7.19 -3.05 5.31
CA CYS A 315 -7.12 -1.85 4.48
C CYS A 315 -8.52 -1.37 4.04
N SER A 316 -9.41 -2.28 3.65
CA SER A 316 -10.82 -1.94 3.37
C SER A 316 -11.52 -1.40 4.62
N LEU A 317 -11.33 -2.06 5.78
CA LEU A 317 -11.90 -1.63 7.05
C LEU A 317 -11.38 -0.27 7.51
N PHE A 318 -10.12 0.06 7.19
CA PHE A 318 -9.57 1.40 7.41
C PHE A 318 -10.38 2.47 6.68
N PHE A 319 -10.63 2.30 5.38
CA PHE A 319 -11.44 3.25 4.63
C PHE A 319 -12.87 3.33 5.17
N VAL A 320 -13.48 2.19 5.53
CA VAL A 320 -14.83 2.15 6.12
C VAL A 320 -14.90 2.96 7.42
N GLU A 321 -13.98 2.74 8.35
CA GLU A 321 -13.95 3.47 9.62
C GLU A 321 -13.63 4.96 9.42
N ALA A 322 -12.68 5.30 8.55
CA ALA A 322 -12.38 6.69 8.20
C ALA A 322 -13.62 7.44 7.65
N ILE A 323 -14.36 6.81 6.73
CA ILE A 323 -15.58 7.39 6.14
C ILE A 323 -16.73 7.45 7.16
N HIS A 324 -16.80 6.51 8.11
CA HIS A 324 -17.80 6.54 9.18
C HIS A 324 -17.48 7.58 10.26
N ALA A 325 -16.20 7.84 10.52
CA ALA A 325 -15.76 8.86 11.47
C ALA A 325 -16.11 10.28 11.01
N ALA A 326 -16.19 10.52 9.69
CA ALA A 326 -16.51 11.83 9.12
C ALA A 326 -17.91 12.32 9.50
N THR A 327 -17.96 13.54 10.04
CA THR A 327 -19.20 14.24 10.43
C THR A 327 -19.49 15.46 9.55
N GLU A 328 -18.46 16.11 9.02
CA GLU A 328 -18.55 17.30 8.17
C GLU A 328 -18.05 17.00 6.75
N ARG A 329 -16.86 16.40 6.61
CA ARG A 329 -16.25 16.11 5.31
C ARG A 329 -15.35 14.88 5.31
N VAL A 330 -15.27 14.23 4.15
CA VAL A 330 -14.22 13.25 3.85
C VAL A 330 -13.71 13.44 2.43
N TRP A 331 -12.46 13.86 2.31
CA TRP A 331 -11.81 14.08 1.02
C TRP A 331 -10.74 13.01 0.80
N ILE A 332 -10.74 12.40 -0.38
CA ILE A 332 -9.84 11.29 -0.70
C ILE A 332 -9.13 11.57 -2.02
N THR A 333 -7.82 11.33 -2.07
CA THR A 333 -7.06 11.28 -3.32
C THR A 333 -6.55 9.87 -3.52
N THR A 334 -6.67 9.35 -4.75
CA THR A 334 -6.24 7.99 -5.08
C THR A 334 -5.99 7.87 -6.59
N PRO A 335 -4.91 7.20 -7.04
CA PRO A 335 -4.72 6.94 -8.48
C PRO A 335 -5.79 5.99 -9.03
N TYR A 336 -6.29 5.08 -8.19
CA TYR A 336 -7.22 4.04 -8.58
C TYR A 336 -8.41 4.02 -7.63
N PHE A 337 -9.62 4.12 -8.21
CA PHE A 337 -10.88 4.08 -7.47
C PHE A 337 -11.70 2.88 -7.94
N ILE A 338 -11.45 1.73 -7.31
CA ILE A 338 -12.15 0.47 -7.55
C ILE A 338 -12.55 -0.11 -6.19
N PRO A 339 -13.38 0.61 -5.41
CA PRO A 339 -13.73 0.22 -4.05
C PRO A 339 -14.50 -1.11 -4.04
N ASP A 340 -14.40 -1.83 -2.93
CA ASP A 340 -15.26 -2.96 -2.65
C ASP A 340 -16.65 -2.50 -2.19
N GLU A 341 -17.55 -3.47 -1.97
CA GLU A 341 -18.93 -3.19 -1.57
C GLU A 341 -19.02 -2.47 -0.22
N ALA A 342 -18.14 -2.79 0.74
CA ALA A 342 -18.17 -2.22 2.08
C ALA A 342 -17.77 -0.74 2.05
N VAL A 343 -16.67 -0.42 1.37
CA VAL A 343 -16.19 0.95 1.20
C VAL A 343 -17.19 1.78 0.39
N PHE A 344 -17.76 1.21 -0.67
CA PHE A 344 -18.77 1.91 -1.47
C PHE A 344 -20.07 2.18 -0.70
N ALA A 345 -20.50 1.24 0.16
CA ALA A 345 -21.63 1.44 1.05
C ALA A 345 -21.35 2.54 2.08
N ALA A 346 -20.14 2.59 2.65
CA ALA A 346 -19.74 3.64 3.59
C ALA A 346 -19.79 5.03 2.94
N LEU A 347 -19.27 5.18 1.70
CA LEU A 347 -19.35 6.44 0.95
C LEU A 347 -20.80 6.89 0.76
N ARG A 348 -21.69 5.99 0.31
CA ARG A 348 -23.12 6.29 0.14
C ARG A 348 -23.75 6.75 1.45
N LEU A 349 -23.44 6.07 2.55
CA LEU A 349 -23.98 6.43 3.85
C LEU A 349 -23.47 7.79 4.31
N ALA A 350 -22.20 8.14 4.07
CA ALA A 350 -21.66 9.45 4.39
C ALA A 350 -22.39 10.56 3.63
N VAL A 351 -22.64 10.39 2.33
CA VAL A 351 -23.46 11.34 1.55
C VAL A 351 -24.86 11.48 2.14
N LEU A 352 -25.51 10.37 2.51
CA LEU A 352 -26.85 10.40 3.12
C LEU A 352 -26.88 11.07 4.50
N ARG A 353 -25.76 11.07 5.24
CA ARG A 353 -25.59 11.83 6.48
C ARG A 353 -25.37 13.33 6.26
N GLY A 354 -25.18 13.77 5.01
CA GLY A 354 -24.89 15.16 4.66
C GLY A 354 -23.40 15.53 4.72
N VAL A 355 -22.50 14.56 4.81
CA VAL A 355 -21.04 14.77 4.77
C VAL A 355 -20.60 15.22 3.38
N ASP A 356 -19.71 16.20 3.27
CA ASP A 356 -19.08 16.59 2.00
C ASP A 356 -18.03 15.54 1.58
N VAL A 357 -18.44 14.63 0.69
CA VAL A 357 -17.59 13.55 0.18
C VAL A 357 -16.99 13.96 -1.16
N ARG A 358 -15.66 14.17 -1.20
CA ARG A 358 -14.91 14.50 -2.42
C ARG A 358 -13.84 13.48 -2.72
N ILE A 359 -13.69 13.10 -3.99
CA ILE A 359 -12.65 12.17 -4.43
C ILE A 359 -11.92 12.73 -5.64
N LEU A 360 -10.59 12.84 -5.56
CA LEU A 360 -9.72 13.29 -6.64
C LEU A 360 -9.00 12.11 -7.29
N LEU A 361 -9.13 12.01 -8.62
CA LEU A 361 -8.60 10.94 -9.46
C LEU A 361 -7.70 11.49 -10.57
N PRO A 362 -6.80 10.68 -11.16
CA PRO A 362 -5.99 11.11 -12.31
C PRO A 362 -6.87 11.30 -13.55
N SER A 363 -6.58 12.32 -14.37
CA SER A 363 -7.17 12.45 -15.73
C SER A 363 -6.44 11.60 -16.79
N ARG A 364 -5.17 11.27 -16.55
CA ARG A 364 -4.32 10.51 -17.47
C ARG A 364 -4.23 9.06 -17.02
N ALA A 365 -4.31 8.14 -17.98
CA ALA A 365 -4.24 6.70 -17.72
C ALA A 365 -2.78 6.20 -17.84
N ASP A 366 -2.21 5.75 -16.74
CA ASP A 366 -1.00 4.91 -16.73
C ASP A 366 -1.33 3.46 -17.16
N HIS A 367 -2.49 2.96 -16.72
CA HIS A 367 -3.04 1.67 -17.07
C HIS A 367 -4.47 1.79 -17.60
N ARG A 368 -4.66 1.60 -18.91
CA ARG A 368 -5.95 1.82 -19.61
C ARG A 368 -7.12 0.99 -19.05
N ILE A 369 -6.87 -0.25 -18.64
CA ILE A 369 -7.91 -1.14 -18.07
C ILE A 369 -8.33 -0.65 -16.69
N VAL A 370 -7.36 -0.33 -15.83
CA VAL A 370 -7.60 0.20 -14.48
C VAL A 370 -8.33 1.54 -14.56
N TYR A 371 -7.89 2.42 -15.46
CA TYR A 371 -8.55 3.70 -15.71
C TYR A 371 -10.01 3.54 -16.15
N ALA A 372 -10.30 2.59 -17.04
CA ALA A 372 -11.65 2.30 -17.49
C ALA A 372 -12.54 1.76 -16.35
N ALA A 373 -12.02 0.82 -15.54
CA ALA A 373 -12.73 0.32 -14.36
C ALA A 373 -12.99 1.43 -13.35
N SER A 374 -11.96 2.24 -13.03
CA SER A 374 -12.08 3.37 -12.11
C SER A 374 -13.08 4.41 -12.58
N SER A 375 -13.13 4.69 -13.88
CA SER A 375 -14.12 5.61 -14.47
C SER A 375 -15.56 5.12 -14.27
N LEU A 376 -15.80 3.81 -14.36
CA LEU A 376 -17.12 3.25 -14.10
C LEU A 376 -17.57 3.46 -12.65
N TYR A 377 -16.69 3.15 -11.70
CA TYR A 377 -16.97 3.37 -10.28
C TYR A 377 -17.15 4.86 -9.96
N ALA A 378 -16.37 5.75 -10.58
CA ALA A 378 -16.54 7.19 -10.44
C ALA A 378 -17.96 7.64 -10.87
N PHE A 379 -18.46 7.14 -12.00
CA PHE A 379 -19.84 7.42 -12.43
C PHE A 379 -20.89 6.88 -11.46
N GLU A 380 -20.69 5.69 -10.90
CA GLU A 380 -21.58 5.14 -9.87
C GLU A 380 -21.55 6.00 -8.59
N ALA A 381 -20.39 6.52 -8.20
CA ALA A 381 -20.22 7.38 -7.02
C ALA A 381 -20.87 8.74 -7.21
N VAL A 382 -20.72 9.35 -8.38
CA VAL A 382 -21.38 10.62 -8.75
C VAL A 382 -22.91 10.50 -8.67
N ARG A 383 -23.47 9.37 -9.12
CA ARG A 383 -24.92 9.09 -8.98
C ARG A 383 -25.34 8.91 -7.52
N ALA A 384 -24.45 8.43 -6.67
CA ALA A 384 -24.67 8.32 -5.22
C ALA A 384 -24.50 9.67 -4.48
N GLY A 385 -24.11 10.73 -5.18
CA GLY A 385 -23.94 12.08 -4.62
C GLY A 385 -22.53 12.40 -4.11
N VAL A 386 -21.55 11.52 -4.37
CA VAL A 386 -20.12 11.82 -4.14
C VAL A 386 -19.64 12.80 -5.21
N ARG A 387 -18.84 13.80 -4.84
CA ARG A 387 -18.23 14.75 -5.78
C ARG A 387 -16.89 14.20 -6.27
N LEU A 388 -16.78 13.93 -7.58
CA LEU A 388 -15.59 13.31 -8.18
C LEU A 388 -14.86 14.33 -9.05
N PHE A 389 -13.53 14.37 -8.93
CA PHE A 389 -12.68 15.32 -9.65
C PHE A 389 -11.58 14.59 -10.42
N ARG A 390 -11.20 15.11 -11.59
CA ARG A 390 -10.11 14.61 -12.43
C ARG A 390 -9.00 15.63 -12.49
N TYR A 391 -7.87 15.34 -11.85
CA TYR A 391 -6.68 16.19 -11.87
C TYR A 391 -6.07 16.27 -13.27
N GLN A 392 -5.98 17.48 -13.82
CA GLN A 392 -5.59 17.72 -15.23
C GLN A 392 -4.07 17.86 -15.50
N PRO A 393 -3.28 18.50 -14.62
CA PRO A 393 -1.88 18.84 -14.93
C PRO A 393 -0.99 17.64 -15.24
N GLY A 394 -1.22 16.50 -14.59
CA GLY A 394 -0.46 15.28 -14.80
C GLY A 394 -1.08 14.07 -14.11
N PHE A 395 -0.25 13.09 -13.72
CA PHE A 395 -0.72 11.89 -13.06
C PHE A 395 -0.85 12.10 -11.55
N MET A 396 -2.07 11.98 -11.04
CA MET A 396 -2.37 12.01 -9.60
C MET A 396 -2.03 10.65 -8.99
N HIS A 397 -0.96 10.59 -8.21
CA HIS A 397 -0.51 9.39 -7.51
C HIS A 397 -0.61 9.50 -5.99
N GLN A 398 -1.18 10.58 -5.46
CA GLN A 398 -1.43 10.71 -4.02
C GLN A 398 -2.33 9.59 -3.46
N LYS A 399 -2.14 9.27 -2.18
CA LYS A 399 -3.05 8.46 -1.36
C LYS A 399 -3.29 9.18 -0.04
N VAL A 400 -4.17 10.16 -0.08
CA VAL A 400 -4.49 11.04 1.05
C VAL A 400 -5.95 10.87 1.42
N VAL A 401 -6.23 10.79 2.72
CA VAL A 401 -7.58 10.87 3.28
C VAL A 401 -7.59 12.03 4.28
N LEU A 402 -8.53 12.94 4.15
CA LEU A 402 -8.74 14.06 5.08
C LEU A 402 -10.16 13.95 5.63
N ILE A 403 -10.27 13.89 6.95
CA ILE A 403 -11.52 13.64 7.68
C ILE A 403 -11.77 14.84 8.58
N ASP A 404 -12.90 15.51 8.35
CA ASP A 404 -13.28 16.73 9.06
C ASP A 404 -12.14 17.76 9.06
N SER A 405 -11.92 18.48 10.16
CA SER A 405 -10.87 19.51 10.29
C SER A 405 -9.68 19.08 11.15
N GLU A 406 -9.60 17.80 11.53
CA GLU A 406 -8.66 17.34 12.56
C GLU A 406 -7.81 16.14 12.15
N ILE A 407 -8.26 15.30 11.21
CA ILE A 407 -7.61 14.01 10.96
C ILE A 407 -7.19 13.90 9.50
N SER A 408 -5.94 13.52 9.28
CA SER A 408 -5.44 13.15 7.96
C SER A 408 -4.77 11.78 7.98
N ALA A 409 -4.77 11.09 6.84
CA ALA A 409 -4.03 9.86 6.63
C ALA A 409 -3.29 9.93 5.30
N ILE A 410 -1.97 9.76 5.33
CA ILE A 410 -1.10 9.81 4.14
C ILE A 410 -0.26 8.55 4.11
N GLY A 411 -0.13 7.92 2.94
CA GLY A 411 0.61 6.67 2.83
C GLY A 411 0.62 6.08 1.43
N SER A 412 0.57 4.75 1.35
CA SER A 412 0.72 4.00 0.11
C SER A 412 -0.57 3.36 -0.42
N ALA A 413 -1.62 3.26 0.41
CA ALA A 413 -2.81 2.47 0.10
C ALA A 413 -3.71 3.14 -0.93
N ASN A 414 -3.90 2.51 -2.08
CA ASN A 414 -4.91 2.96 -3.05
C ASN A 414 -6.31 2.49 -2.61
N MET A 415 -7.34 3.10 -3.19
CA MET A 415 -8.74 2.72 -2.96
C MET A 415 -9.20 1.65 -3.99
N ASP A 416 -8.48 0.53 -4.03
CA ASP A 416 -8.70 -0.58 -4.95
C ASP A 416 -8.61 -1.96 -4.27
N ASN A 417 -9.17 -2.99 -4.92
CA ASN A 417 -9.20 -4.35 -4.37
C ASN A 417 -7.79 -4.92 -4.15
N ARG A 418 -6.83 -4.54 -4.99
CA ARG A 418 -5.44 -4.93 -4.83
C ARG A 418 -4.83 -4.42 -3.53
N SER A 419 -4.99 -3.15 -3.19
CA SER A 419 -4.56 -2.58 -1.91
C SER A 419 -5.32 -3.21 -0.73
N PHE A 420 -6.59 -3.54 -0.93
CA PHE A 420 -7.43 -4.11 0.12
C PHE A 420 -7.06 -5.56 0.50
N ARG A 421 -6.56 -6.35 -0.46
CA ARG A 421 -6.43 -7.80 -0.29
C ARG A 421 -5.06 -8.39 -0.63
N LEU A 422 -4.28 -7.74 -1.50
CA LEU A 422 -3.10 -8.34 -2.11
C LEU A 422 -1.80 -7.61 -1.76
N ASN A 423 -1.84 -6.29 -1.60
CA ASN A 423 -0.64 -5.53 -1.28
C ASN A 423 -0.42 -5.43 0.23
N PHE A 424 0.86 -5.34 0.59
CA PHE A 424 1.26 -4.77 1.88
C PHE A 424 1.26 -3.25 1.72
N GLU A 425 0.49 -2.56 2.54
CA GLU A 425 0.32 -1.11 2.50
C GLU A 425 0.67 -0.51 3.86
N VAL A 426 0.91 0.80 3.88
CA VAL A 426 1.13 1.57 5.10
C VAL A 426 0.45 2.93 4.98
N MET A 427 -0.22 3.37 6.05
CA MET A 427 -0.79 4.71 6.18
C MET A 427 -0.33 5.31 7.51
N LEU A 428 0.02 6.60 7.53
CA LEU A 428 0.24 7.36 8.74
C LEU A 428 -0.97 8.24 8.99
N LEU A 429 -1.74 7.90 10.03
CA LEU A 429 -2.82 8.73 10.53
C LEU A 429 -2.23 9.78 11.46
N THR A 430 -2.67 11.03 11.30
CA THR A 430 -2.28 12.17 12.13
C THR A 430 -3.55 12.87 12.60
N VAL A 431 -3.64 13.10 13.91
CA VAL A 431 -4.75 13.84 14.53
C VAL A 431 -4.21 15.17 15.06
N ASP A 432 -4.41 16.23 14.27
CA ASP A 432 -3.97 17.59 14.55
C ASP A 432 -4.64 18.58 13.57
N SER A 433 -5.32 19.61 14.10
CA SER A 433 -6.05 20.58 13.26
C SER A 433 -5.13 21.47 12.40
N PRO A 434 -4.01 22.03 12.92
CA PRO A 434 -3.04 22.75 12.10
C PRO A 434 -2.52 21.93 10.91
N PHE A 435 -2.06 20.70 11.14
CA PHE A 435 -1.60 19.83 10.07
C PHE A 435 -2.73 19.44 9.10
N ALA A 436 -3.93 19.17 9.60
CA ALA A 436 -5.09 18.92 8.76
C ALA A 436 -5.45 20.13 7.87
N ALA A 437 -5.24 21.36 8.35
CA ALA A 437 -5.41 22.58 7.56
C ALA A 437 -4.34 22.74 6.47
N GLU A 438 -3.09 22.33 6.72
CA GLU A 438 -2.05 22.27 5.66
C GLU A 438 -2.44 21.27 4.57
N VAL A 439 -2.92 20.08 4.96
CA VAL A 439 -3.42 19.07 4.02
C VAL A 439 -4.66 19.58 3.28
N GLU A 440 -5.56 20.29 3.95
CA GLU A 440 -6.72 20.92 3.32
C GLU A 440 -6.31 21.92 2.25
N GLN A 441 -5.36 22.81 2.56
CA GLN A 441 -4.86 23.81 1.61
C GLN A 441 -4.24 23.14 0.38
N MET A 442 -3.38 22.14 0.61
CA MET A 442 -2.80 21.33 -0.47
C MET A 442 -3.87 20.72 -1.37
N LEU A 443 -4.91 20.12 -0.79
CA LEU A 443 -6.00 19.50 -1.56
C LEU A 443 -6.86 20.51 -2.29
N ASN A 444 -7.11 21.69 -1.71
CA ASN A 444 -7.83 22.76 -2.39
C ASN A 444 -7.06 23.26 -3.62
N ASP A 445 -5.74 23.39 -3.53
CA ASP A 445 -4.89 23.74 -4.66
C ASP A 445 -4.94 22.67 -5.77
N ASP A 446 -5.00 21.39 -5.38
CA ASP A 446 -5.16 20.27 -6.31
C ASP A 446 -6.56 20.23 -6.95
N PHE A 447 -7.63 20.51 -6.19
CA PHE A 447 -9.00 20.62 -6.70
C PHE A 447 -9.17 21.80 -7.65
N ALA A 448 -8.48 22.92 -7.43
CA ALA A 448 -8.52 24.08 -8.32
C ALA A 448 -7.96 23.78 -9.71
N GLN A 449 -7.14 22.73 -9.84
CA GLN A 449 -6.57 22.25 -11.11
C GLN A 449 -7.29 21.00 -11.64
N ALA A 450 -8.46 20.68 -11.10
CA ALA A 450 -9.21 19.49 -11.45
C ALA A 450 -10.55 19.82 -12.13
N HIS A 451 -11.00 18.90 -12.98
CA HIS A 451 -12.34 18.94 -13.57
C HIS A 451 -13.31 18.12 -12.73
N GLU A 452 -14.39 18.71 -12.23
CA GLU A 452 -15.46 17.98 -11.54
C GLU A 452 -16.29 17.18 -12.57
N ILE A 453 -16.41 15.88 -12.36
CA ILE A 453 -17.17 14.98 -13.24
C ILE A 453 -18.66 15.29 -13.06
N ALA A 454 -19.29 15.83 -14.11
CA ALA A 454 -20.72 16.14 -14.06
C ALA A 454 -21.58 14.86 -14.07
N LYS A 455 -22.80 14.94 -13.52
CA LYS A 455 -23.76 13.82 -13.51
C LYS A 455 -24.14 13.40 -14.93
N GLU A 456 -24.14 14.34 -15.85
CA GLU A 456 -24.55 14.21 -17.25
C GLU A 456 -23.50 13.46 -18.09
N GLU A 457 -22.20 13.61 -17.79
CA GLU A 457 -21.10 12.91 -18.48
C GLU A 457 -21.25 11.38 -18.40
N SER A 458 -21.84 10.89 -17.29
CA SER A 458 -22.17 9.48 -17.10
C SER A 458 -23.19 8.95 -18.11
N ARG A 459 -24.09 9.81 -18.60
CA ARG A 459 -25.15 9.44 -19.55
C ARG A 459 -24.67 9.47 -21.00
N GLU A 460 -23.69 10.31 -21.29
CA GLU A 460 -23.12 10.50 -22.64
C GLU A 460 -22.08 9.43 -23.02
N THR A 461 -21.59 8.66 -22.04
CA THR A 461 -20.63 7.58 -22.30
C THR A 461 -21.26 6.51 -23.21
N HIS A 462 -20.70 6.31 -24.42
CA HIS A 462 -21.21 5.36 -25.42
C HIS A 462 -21.43 3.95 -24.86
N ARG A 463 -22.54 3.29 -25.26
CA ARG A 463 -22.92 1.94 -24.76
C ARG A 463 -21.82 0.89 -24.91
N LEU A 464 -21.01 0.93 -25.97
CA LEU A 464 -19.87 0.02 -26.17
C LEU A 464 -18.75 0.26 -25.17
N GLN A 465 -18.50 1.53 -24.83
CA GLN A 465 -17.54 1.91 -23.79
C GLN A 465 -18.05 1.45 -22.42
N GLN A 466 -19.35 1.57 -22.14
CA GLN A 466 -19.96 1.02 -20.92
C GLN A 466 -19.83 -0.51 -20.82
N ILE A 467 -19.94 -1.23 -21.94
CA ILE A 467 -19.69 -2.69 -21.97
C ILE A 467 -18.22 -2.98 -21.67
N GLY A 468 -17.28 -2.29 -22.31
CA GLY A 468 -15.84 -2.44 -22.03
C GLY A 468 -15.48 -2.15 -20.57
N MET A 469 -16.08 -1.11 -19.99
CA MET A 469 -15.94 -0.80 -18.56
C MET A 469 -16.50 -1.89 -17.65
N ARG A 470 -17.65 -2.49 -17.99
CA ARG A 470 -18.24 -3.62 -17.23
C ARG A 470 -17.40 -4.88 -17.34
N ILE A 471 -16.79 -5.14 -18.51
CA ILE A 471 -15.83 -6.24 -18.68
C ILE A 471 -14.59 -5.99 -17.83
N ALA A 472 -14.06 -4.76 -17.82
CA ALA A 472 -12.94 -4.40 -16.94
C ALA A 472 -13.29 -4.63 -15.45
N ARG A 473 -14.55 -4.34 -15.05
CA ARG A 473 -15.05 -4.61 -13.70
C ARG A 473 -15.06 -6.10 -13.33
N LEU A 474 -15.22 -7.02 -14.28
CA LEU A 474 -15.12 -8.47 -13.99
C LEU A 474 -13.72 -8.87 -13.53
N ILE A 475 -12.71 -8.07 -13.87
CA ILE A 475 -11.31 -8.27 -13.51
C ILE A 475 -10.97 -7.49 -12.22
N SER A 476 -11.87 -6.62 -11.71
CA SER A 476 -11.69 -5.84 -10.48
C SER A 476 -11.13 -6.60 -9.27
N PRO A 477 -11.45 -7.89 -9.03
CA PRO A 477 -10.88 -8.59 -7.87
C PRO A 477 -9.35 -8.71 -7.87
N ILE A 478 -8.70 -8.55 -9.02
CA ILE A 478 -7.23 -8.58 -9.16
C ILE A 478 -6.61 -7.22 -9.52
N LEU A 479 -7.46 -6.22 -9.82
CA LEU A 479 -7.04 -4.86 -10.17
C LEU A 479 -6.71 -4.04 -8.93
#